data_AF-A0A3N5Y1L1-F1
#
_entry.id   AF-A0A3N5Y1L1-F1
#
_cell.length_a   1.000
_cell.length_b   1.000
_cell.length_c   1.000
_cell.angle_alpha   90.00
_cell.angle_beta   90.00
_cell.angle_gamma   90.00
#
_symmetry.space_group_name_H-M   'P 1'
#
loop_
_entity.id
_entity.type
_entity.pdbx_description
1 polymer ?
#
loop_
_entity_poly.entity_id
_entity_poly.type
_entity_poly.pdbx_seq_one_letter_code
_entity_poly.pdbx_strand_id
1 'polypeptide(L)'
;MPNYSFARRLLVLCSLLVVAAGCGGVATTGDLDKIQVTLGRFDVSVTNTSGRTLTDVVVEIGPAGPGSHFVAHPDRLENGETRSLAHTSFMDRDSVPFSPRNTKATHVTVVARDLDGKALRVEVPFKS
;
A
#
# COMPACT_ATOMS: atom_id res chain seq x y z
N MET A 1 -5.66 -64.60 7.67
CA MET A 1 -5.70 -63.87 8.95
C MET A 1 -4.55 -64.40 9.81
N PRO A 2 -3.76 -63.61 10.55
CA PRO A 2 -3.52 -62.17 10.53
C PRO A 2 -2.01 -61.79 10.64
N ASN A 3 -1.77 -60.47 10.64
CA ASN A 3 -0.70 -59.73 11.33
C ASN A 3 0.71 -59.57 10.72
N TYR A 4 0.83 -58.44 10.00
CA TYR A 4 2.06 -57.68 9.75
C TYR A 4 2.58 -57.06 11.06
N SER A 5 3.84 -57.32 11.41
CA SER A 5 4.52 -56.63 12.51
C SER A 5 5.90 -56.12 12.08
N PHE A 6 5.97 -54.79 11.96
CA PHE A 6 7.06 -53.93 12.43
C PHE A 6 8.51 -54.35 12.16
N ALA A 7 9.11 -53.78 11.11
CA ALA A 7 10.56 -53.57 11.03
C ALA A 7 10.89 -52.17 10.50
N ARG A 8 10.71 -51.23 11.42
CA ARG A 8 11.19 -49.85 11.54
C ARG A 8 12.50 -49.55 10.78
N ARG A 9 12.40 -49.00 9.55
CA ARG A 9 13.51 -48.27 8.89
C ARG A 9 13.40 -46.79 9.25
N LEU A 10 14.12 -46.36 10.29
CA LEU A 10 14.24 -44.95 10.69
C LEU A 10 15.44 -44.34 9.94
N LEU A 11 15.18 -43.73 8.79
CA LEU A 11 16.17 -43.00 8.01
C LEU A 11 16.06 -41.52 8.40
N VAL A 12 17.06 -41.06 9.17
CA VAL A 12 17.18 -39.68 9.66
C VAL A 12 17.53 -38.77 8.47
N LEU A 13 16.56 -38.01 7.98
CA LEU A 13 16.77 -36.93 7.02
C LEU A 13 16.75 -35.60 7.78
N CYS A 14 17.95 -35.08 8.08
CA CYS A 14 18.13 -33.77 8.70
C CYS A 14 18.11 -32.72 7.59
N SER A 15 16.92 -32.25 7.22
CA SER A 15 16.75 -31.16 6.26
C SER A 15 17.14 -29.83 6.90
N LEU A 16 18.24 -29.27 6.41
CA LEU A 16 18.69 -27.90 6.66
C LEU A 16 17.53 -26.91 6.38
N LEU A 17 16.93 -26.39 7.44
CA LEU A 17 16.07 -25.21 7.40
C LEU A 17 16.98 -23.98 7.32
N VAL A 18 17.23 -23.50 6.09
CA VAL A 18 17.77 -22.15 5.88
C VAL A 18 16.62 -21.19 6.17
N VAL A 19 16.58 -20.65 7.38
CA VAL A 19 15.71 -19.52 7.72
C VAL A 19 16.30 -18.29 7.02
N ALA A 20 15.73 -17.95 5.86
CA ALA A 20 15.99 -16.67 5.22
C ALA A 20 15.44 -15.57 6.14
N ALA A 21 16.34 -14.93 6.89
CA ALA A 21 16.04 -13.68 7.59
C ALA A 21 15.67 -12.62 6.55
N GLY A 22 14.37 -12.38 6.39
CA GLY A 22 13.86 -11.29 5.57
C GLY A 22 14.37 -9.96 6.12
N CYS A 23 15.21 -9.29 5.34
CA CYS A 23 15.65 -7.93 5.57
C CYS A 23 14.42 -7.02 5.70
N GLY A 24 14.29 -6.33 6.83
CA GLY A 24 13.14 -5.48 7.17
C GLY A 24 13.05 -4.23 6.30
N GLY A 25 12.49 -4.37 5.10
CA GLY A 25 11.96 -3.25 4.33
C GLY A 25 10.50 -3.04 4.70
N VAL A 26 10.09 -1.79 4.98
CA VAL A 26 8.66 -1.46 5.11
C VAL A 26 8.00 -1.80 3.77
N ALA A 27 7.11 -2.78 3.78
CA ALA A 27 6.49 -3.28 2.57
C ALA A 27 5.28 -2.43 2.19
N THR A 28 5.14 -2.14 0.90
CA THR A 28 3.89 -1.67 0.31
C THR A 28 2.81 -2.74 0.49
N THR A 29 1.59 -2.37 0.88
CA THR A 29 0.49 -3.31 1.14
C THR A 29 -0.82 -2.87 0.47
N GLY A 30 -1.75 -3.81 0.26
CA GLY A 30 -3.10 -3.53 -0.25
C GLY A 30 -3.39 -4.07 -1.66
N ASP A 31 -4.42 -3.50 -2.32
CA ASP A 31 -4.90 -3.87 -3.67
C ASP A 31 -3.97 -3.36 -4.80
N LEU A 32 -2.70 -3.76 -4.76
CA LEU A 32 -1.62 -3.27 -5.65
C LEU A 32 -1.78 -3.69 -7.12
N ASP A 33 -2.59 -4.70 -7.40
CA ASP A 33 -2.98 -5.09 -8.76
C ASP A 33 -3.95 -4.10 -9.40
N LYS A 34 -4.63 -3.28 -8.58
CA LYS A 34 -5.72 -2.38 -9.01
C LYS A 34 -5.39 -0.90 -8.89
N ILE A 35 -4.49 -0.55 -7.98
CA ILE A 35 -4.07 0.82 -7.75
C ILE A 35 -2.54 0.83 -7.67
N GLN A 36 -1.92 1.56 -8.58
CA GLN A 36 -0.50 1.82 -8.54
C GLN A 36 -0.25 3.23 -7.99
N VAL A 37 0.67 3.35 -7.04
CA VAL A 37 1.07 4.64 -6.45
C VAL A 37 2.55 4.86 -6.70
N THR A 38 2.88 6.01 -7.27
CA THR A 38 4.25 6.45 -7.51
C THR A 38 4.52 7.71 -6.70
N LEU A 39 5.51 7.64 -5.81
CA LEU A 39 5.92 8.77 -4.99
C LEU A 39 7.00 9.58 -5.74
N GLY A 40 6.65 10.80 -6.13
CA GLY A 40 7.57 11.78 -6.71
C GLY A 40 8.24 12.62 -5.63
N ARG A 41 9.13 13.53 -6.06
CA ARG A 41 9.79 14.47 -5.14
C ARG A 41 8.84 15.56 -4.64
N PHE A 42 7.89 15.97 -5.46
CA PHE A 42 6.97 17.08 -5.20
C PHE A 42 5.51 16.72 -5.41
N ASP A 43 5.23 15.47 -5.76
CA ASP A 43 3.92 14.97 -6.13
C ASP A 43 3.74 13.51 -5.72
N VAL A 44 2.48 13.11 -5.62
CA VAL A 44 2.05 11.72 -5.50
C VAL A 44 1.21 11.40 -6.73
N SER A 45 1.63 10.42 -7.50
CA SER A 45 0.91 9.98 -8.68
C SER A 45 0.15 8.69 -8.40
N VAL A 46 -1.15 8.68 -8.69
CA VAL A 46 -2.03 7.52 -8.52
C VAL A 46 -2.56 7.09 -9.88
N THR A 47 -2.35 5.81 -10.21
CA THR A 47 -2.80 5.20 -11.46
C THR A 47 -3.82 4.11 -11.16
N ASN A 48 -4.93 4.15 -11.89
CA ASN A 48 -5.95 3.11 -11.82
C ASN A 48 -5.62 1.98 -12.81
N THR A 49 -5.30 0.80 -12.28
CA THR A 49 -5.01 -0.42 -13.04
C THR A 49 -6.10 -1.49 -12.87
N SER A 50 -7.23 -1.14 -12.27
CA SER A 50 -8.29 -2.10 -11.91
C SER A 50 -9.07 -2.67 -13.08
N GLY A 51 -8.95 -2.08 -14.28
CA GLY A 51 -9.77 -2.43 -15.45
C GLY A 51 -11.14 -1.75 -15.49
N ARG A 52 -11.50 -0.97 -14.46
CA ARG A 52 -12.79 -0.25 -14.33
C ARG A 52 -12.58 1.15 -13.78
N THR A 53 -13.61 2.00 -13.81
CA THR A 53 -13.59 3.31 -13.16
C THR A 53 -13.55 3.14 -11.64
N LEU A 54 -12.71 3.92 -10.97
CA LEU A 54 -12.71 4.06 -9.52
C LEU A 54 -13.41 5.37 -9.10
N THR A 55 -14.24 5.30 -8.07
CA THR A 55 -14.96 6.41 -7.47
C THR A 55 -14.58 6.60 -6.00
N ASP A 56 -14.97 7.74 -5.41
CA ASP A 56 -14.63 8.13 -4.04
C ASP A 56 -13.13 8.02 -3.76
N VAL A 57 -12.31 8.43 -4.73
CA VAL A 57 -10.86 8.30 -4.62
C VAL A 57 -10.35 9.36 -3.63
N VAL A 58 -9.71 8.89 -2.57
CA VAL A 58 -9.08 9.70 -1.52
C VAL A 58 -7.62 9.30 -1.41
N VAL A 59 -6.73 10.29 -1.42
CA VAL A 59 -5.30 10.10 -1.24
C VAL A 59 -4.88 10.85 0.01
N GLU A 60 -4.16 10.16 0.89
CA GLU A 60 -3.77 10.68 2.20
C GLU A 60 -2.27 10.52 2.41
N ILE A 61 -1.63 11.57 2.91
CA ILE A 61 -0.24 11.54 3.38
C ILE A 61 -0.26 11.45 4.92
N GLY A 62 0.28 10.35 5.45
CA GLY A 62 0.43 10.12 6.88
C GLY A 62 1.74 10.71 7.41
N PRO A 63 1.71 11.68 8.35
CA PRO A 63 2.93 12.24 8.94
C PRO A 63 3.58 11.28 9.95
N ALA A 64 4.82 11.57 10.35
CA ALA A 64 5.46 10.94 11.49
C ALA A 64 4.94 11.53 12.80
N GLY A 65 4.51 10.69 13.75
CA GLY A 65 4.04 11.13 15.06
C GLY A 65 2.56 11.56 15.07
N PRO A 66 2.11 12.33 16.08
CA PRO A 66 0.70 12.67 16.28
C PRO A 66 0.17 13.79 15.35
N GLY A 67 0.87 14.06 14.25
CA GLY A 67 0.52 15.13 13.32
C GLY A 67 -0.78 14.85 12.56
N SER A 68 -1.41 15.91 12.04
CA SER A 68 -2.61 15.81 11.21
C SER A 68 -2.32 15.10 9.88
N HIS A 69 -3.23 14.22 9.46
CA HIS A 69 -3.19 13.61 8.14
C HIS A 69 -3.54 14.66 7.08
N PHE A 70 -2.90 14.58 5.91
CA PHE A 70 -3.14 15.51 4.81
C PHE A 70 -3.84 14.78 3.67
N VAL A 71 -4.96 15.31 3.20
CA VAL A 71 -5.86 14.62 2.28
C VAL A 71 -6.01 15.40 0.97
N ALA A 72 -6.08 14.67 -0.14
CA ALA A 72 -6.46 15.17 -1.45
C ALA A 72 -7.60 14.30 -2.03
N HIS A 73 -8.54 14.96 -2.71
CA HIS A 73 -9.75 14.36 -3.26
C HIS A 73 -9.76 14.46 -4.80
N PRO A 74 -9.11 13.52 -5.50
CA PRO A 74 -9.29 13.41 -6.95
C PRO A 74 -10.70 12.93 -7.34
N ASP A 75 -11.51 12.41 -6.41
CA ASP A 75 -12.90 11.94 -6.55
C ASP A 75 -13.12 10.74 -7.47
N ARG A 76 -12.52 10.73 -8.67
CA ARG A 76 -12.75 9.71 -9.69
C ARG A 76 -11.52 9.49 -10.56
N LEU A 77 -11.20 8.23 -10.86
CA LEU A 77 -10.14 7.83 -11.79
C LEU A 77 -10.68 6.87 -12.83
N GLU A 78 -10.57 7.21 -14.11
CA GLU A 78 -10.91 6.29 -15.20
C GLU A 78 -9.91 5.15 -15.32
N ASN A 79 -10.30 4.08 -16.01
CA ASN A 79 -9.40 2.95 -16.24
C ASN A 79 -8.14 3.39 -17.02
N GLY A 80 -6.97 3.09 -16.49
CA GLY A 80 -5.68 3.51 -17.05
C GLY A 80 -5.33 4.98 -16.80
N GLU A 81 -6.21 5.75 -16.15
CA GLU A 81 -5.93 7.14 -15.83
C GLU A 81 -4.86 7.24 -14.73
N THR A 82 -3.95 8.19 -14.90
CA THR A 82 -2.98 8.60 -13.89
C THR A 82 -3.26 10.03 -13.47
N ARG A 83 -3.38 10.26 -12.17
CA ARG A 83 -3.49 11.61 -11.59
C ARG A 83 -2.30 11.92 -10.72
N SER A 84 -1.56 12.96 -11.10
CA SER A 84 -0.47 13.52 -10.31
C SER A 84 -1.03 14.62 -9.40
N LEU A 85 -0.83 14.43 -8.10
CA LEU A 85 -1.27 15.34 -7.04
C LEU A 85 -0.04 16.01 -6.44
N ALA A 86 0.09 17.32 -6.64
CA ALA A 86 1.16 18.09 -6.00
C ALA A 86 1.06 18.00 -4.47
N HIS A 87 2.19 17.98 -3.76
CA HIS A 87 2.19 17.97 -2.29
C HIS A 87 1.33 19.10 -1.68
N THR A 88 1.31 20.28 -2.29
CA THR A 88 0.52 21.43 -1.84
C THR A 88 -1.00 21.26 -2.02
N SER A 89 -1.45 20.22 -2.74
CA SER A 89 -2.87 19.89 -2.89
C SER A 89 -3.41 19.06 -1.71
N PHE A 90 -2.52 18.47 -0.91
CA PHE A 90 -2.89 17.74 0.29
C PHE A 90 -3.08 18.72 1.44
N MET A 91 -4.28 18.76 2.01
CA MET A 91 -4.64 19.69 3.07
C MET A 91 -4.91 18.92 4.37
N ASP A 92 -4.51 19.47 5.50
CA ASP A 92 -4.98 18.98 6.78
C ASP A 92 -6.41 19.47 7.10
N ARG A 93 -6.93 19.06 8.26
CA ARG A 93 -8.25 19.48 8.75
C ARG A 93 -8.41 21.00 8.83
N ASP A 94 -7.33 21.72 9.09
CA ASP A 94 -7.32 23.16 9.30
C ASP A 94 -6.96 23.92 7.99
N SER A 95 -7.03 23.23 6.84
CA SER A 95 -6.74 23.75 5.49
C SER A 95 -5.28 24.16 5.27
N VAL A 96 -4.36 23.60 6.05
CA VAL A 96 -2.92 23.82 5.89
C VAL A 96 -2.36 22.86 4.84
N PRO A 97 -1.65 23.36 3.80
CA PRO A 97 -1.07 22.50 2.78
C PRO A 97 0.12 21.71 3.32
N PHE A 98 0.24 20.46 2.88
CA PHE A 98 1.39 19.64 3.19
C PHE A 98 2.68 20.26 2.63
N SER A 99 3.71 20.27 3.47
CA SER A 99 5.06 20.69 3.11
C SER A 99 6.06 19.68 3.69
N PRO A 100 6.86 19.00 2.84
CA PRO A 100 7.88 18.06 3.32
C PRO A 100 9.01 18.76 4.09
N ARG A 101 9.09 20.10 4.04
CA ARG A 101 10.03 20.90 4.86
C ARG A 101 9.58 21.04 6.31
N ASN A 102 8.27 20.97 6.57
CA ASN A 102 7.68 21.22 7.88
C ASN A 102 7.24 19.90 8.54
N THR A 103 6.79 18.94 7.74
CA THR A 103 6.23 17.68 8.22
C THR A 103 6.87 16.51 7.49
N LYS A 104 7.45 15.57 8.26
CA LYS A 104 7.99 14.32 7.72
C LYS A 104 6.86 13.35 7.42
N ALA A 105 6.68 12.97 6.14
CA ALA A 105 5.75 11.92 5.74
C ALA A 105 6.34 10.52 5.97
N THR A 106 5.49 9.55 6.32
CA THR A 106 5.87 8.14 6.56
C THR A 106 5.26 7.20 5.53
N HIS A 107 4.03 7.46 5.11
CA HIS A 107 3.33 6.65 4.11
C HIS A 107 2.30 7.50 3.34
N VAL A 108 1.88 6.99 2.18
CA VAL A 108 0.70 7.42 1.44
C VAL A 108 -0.34 6.32 1.49
N THR A 109 -1.56 6.66 1.84
CA THR A 109 -2.72 5.78 1.73
C THR A 109 -3.58 6.24 0.56
N VAL A 110 -3.98 5.31 -0.31
CA VAL A 110 -5.03 5.53 -1.30
C VAL A 110 -6.22 4.66 -0.94
N VAL A 111 -7.40 5.26 -0.86
CA VAL A 111 -8.67 4.56 -0.73
C VAL A 111 -9.53 4.91 -1.95
N ALA A 112 -10.20 3.92 -2.51
CA ALA A 112 -11.14 4.11 -3.60
C ALA A 112 -12.26 3.06 -3.53
N ARG A 113 -13.28 3.23 -4.35
CA ARG A 113 -14.32 2.22 -4.60
C ARG A 113 -14.38 1.84 -6.06
N ASP A 114 -14.59 0.57 -6.35
CA ASP A 114 -14.99 0.10 -7.68
C ASP A 114 -16.49 0.40 -7.92
N LEU A 115 -16.96 0.27 -9.15
CA LEU A 115 -18.36 0.40 -9.55
C LEU A 115 -19.30 -0.58 -8.82
N ASP A 116 -18.77 -1.72 -8.37
CA ASP A 116 -19.50 -2.69 -7.53
C ASP A 116 -19.56 -2.26 -6.05
N GLY A 117 -19.04 -1.07 -5.69
CA GLY A 117 -18.99 -0.54 -4.33
C GLY A 117 -17.91 -1.14 -3.44
N LYS A 118 -17.11 -2.08 -3.96
CA LYS A 118 -16.00 -2.71 -3.24
C LYS A 118 -14.93 -1.66 -2.91
N ALA A 119 -14.63 -1.49 -1.62
CA ALA A 119 -13.53 -0.66 -1.17
C ALA A 119 -12.19 -1.30 -1.52
N LEU A 120 -11.30 -0.49 -2.09
CA LEU A 120 -9.91 -0.80 -2.38
C LEU A 120 -9.03 0.10 -1.52
N ARG A 121 -7.93 -0.46 -1.03
CA ARG A 121 -6.96 0.29 -0.22
C ARG A 121 -5.54 -0.11 -0.60
N VAL A 122 -4.68 0.89 -0.79
CA VAL A 122 -3.25 0.71 -0.97
C VAL A 122 -2.50 1.63 -0.03
N GLU A 123 -1.47 1.10 0.63
CA GLU A 123 -0.59 1.85 1.50
C GLU A 123 0.86 1.69 1.03
N VAL A 124 1.51 2.82 0.75
CA VAL A 124 2.88 2.87 0.24
C VAL A 124 3.76 3.67 1.20
N PRO A 125 4.80 3.07 1.79
CA PRO A 125 5.72 3.81 2.65
C PRO A 125 6.58 4.79 1.85
N PHE A 126 6.87 5.95 2.43
CA PHE A 126 7.92 6.82 1.90
C PHE A 126 9.28 6.15 2.14
N LYS A 127 10.05 5.97 1.07
CA LYS A 127 11.45 5.56 1.22
C LYS A 127 12.21 6.69 1.93
N SER A 128 12.74 6.35 3.11
CA SER A 128 13.58 7.22 3.92
C SER A 128 14.98 7.36 3.34
#